data_AF-A0A3M1N144-F1
#
_entry.id   AF-A0A3M1N144-F1
#
_cell.length_a   1.000
_cell.length_b   1.000
_cell.length_c   1.000
_cell.angle_alpha   90.00
_cell.angle_beta   90.00
_cell.angle_gamma   90.00
#
_symmetry.space_group_name_H-M   'P 1'
#
loop_
_entity.id
_entity.type
_entity.pdbx_description
1 polymer ?
#
loop_
_entity_poly.entity_id
_entity_poly.type
_entity_poly.pdbx_seq_one_letter_code
_entity_poly.pdbx_strand_id
1 'polypeptide(L)'
;MRSDLDRLMGEYRLDAIVVISDETPNPFRDYLTNCAKAHGHIFKKRDEPAVFVVSGMEVDEAAKSGLRVMTHHDFEFAQLYNQFGDQPMRLRRELFLNYLRKL
;
A
#
# COMPACT_ATOMS: atom_id res chain seq x y z
N MET A 1 -15.24 6.67 12.07
CA MET A 1 -15.26 6.87 10.59
C MET A 1 -13.82 7.00 10.08
N ARG A 2 -13.57 7.04 8.76
CA ARG A 2 -12.20 7.15 8.21
C ARG A 2 -11.42 8.35 8.77
N SER A 3 -12.10 9.47 9.02
CA SER A 3 -11.54 10.67 9.64
C SER A 3 -11.08 10.48 11.09
N ASP A 4 -11.54 9.43 11.78
CA ASP A 4 -11.11 9.12 13.15
C ASP A 4 -9.82 8.31 13.22
N LEU A 5 -9.31 7.82 12.07
CA LEU A 5 -8.17 6.90 12.06
C LEU A 5 -6.95 7.50 12.75
N ASP A 6 -6.62 8.78 12.51
CA ASP A 6 -5.46 9.42 13.14
C ASP A 6 -5.61 9.56 14.65
N ARG A 7 -6.81 9.98 15.12
CA ARG A 7 -7.12 10.04 16.55
C ARG A 7 -6.97 8.66 17.20
N LEU A 8 -7.55 7.62 16.60
CA LEU A 8 -7.49 6.25 17.12
C LEU A 8 -6.04 5.72 17.10
N MET A 9 -5.29 5.96 16.04
CA MET A 9 -3.87 5.60 15.98
C MET A 9 -3.07 6.29 17.10
N GLY A 10 -3.39 7.54 17.43
CA GLY A 10 -2.85 8.24 18.60
C GLY A 10 -3.18 7.54 19.93
N GLU A 11 -4.46 7.26 20.18
CA GLU A 11 -4.94 6.60 21.41
C GLU A 11 -4.30 5.23 21.65
N TYR A 12 -4.13 4.45 20.58
CA TYR A 12 -3.55 3.10 20.66
C TYR A 12 -2.04 3.05 20.43
N ARG A 13 -1.37 4.20 20.27
CA ARG A 13 0.09 4.29 20.02
C ARG A 13 0.51 3.48 18.77
N LEU A 14 -0.26 3.60 17.70
CA LEU A 14 0.03 3.02 16.40
C LEU A 14 0.70 4.05 15.49
N ASP A 15 1.84 3.69 14.90
CA ASP A 15 2.55 4.57 13.97
C ASP A 15 2.01 4.43 12.54
N ALA A 16 1.55 3.22 12.18
CA ALA A 16 1.00 2.93 10.86
C ALA A 16 -0.02 1.80 10.88
N ILE A 17 -0.94 1.85 9.92
CA ILE A 17 -1.79 0.75 9.51
C ILE A 17 -1.30 0.30 8.12
N VAL A 18 -1.05 -1.00 7.98
CA VAL A 18 -0.65 -1.61 6.70
C VAL A 18 -1.69 -2.65 6.32
N VAL A 19 -2.36 -2.44 5.18
CA VAL A 19 -3.27 -3.42 4.59
C VAL A 19 -2.54 -4.12 3.46
N ILE A 20 -2.09 -5.34 3.73
CA ILE A 20 -1.54 -6.24 2.72
C ILE A 20 -2.71 -7.02 2.13
N SER A 21 -2.94 -6.84 0.82
CA SER A 21 -4.01 -7.52 0.11
C SER A 21 -3.52 -8.07 -1.22
N ASP A 22 -4.23 -9.06 -1.72
CA ASP A 22 -4.05 -9.66 -3.02
C ASP A 22 -5.26 -9.35 -3.93
N GLU A 23 -5.52 -10.21 -4.90
CA GLU A 23 -6.60 -10.08 -5.86
C GLU A 23 -7.98 -10.39 -5.25
N THR A 24 -8.03 -10.93 -4.03
CA THR A 24 -9.29 -11.31 -3.38
C THR A 24 -10.06 -10.10 -2.83
N PRO A 25 -11.39 -10.23 -2.66
CA PRO A 25 -12.19 -9.21 -1.98
C PRO A 25 -11.65 -8.94 -0.57
N ASN A 26 -11.38 -7.67 -0.26
CA ASN A 26 -10.80 -7.29 1.02
C ASN A 26 -11.57 -6.10 1.61
N PRO A 27 -12.36 -6.30 2.67
CA PRO A 27 -13.22 -5.24 3.21
C PRO A 27 -12.42 -4.08 3.82
N PHE A 28 -11.19 -4.32 4.28
CA PHE A 28 -10.32 -3.26 4.81
C PHE A 28 -9.75 -2.38 3.68
N ARG A 29 -9.37 -3.00 2.57
CA ARG A 29 -8.98 -2.27 1.34
C ARG A 29 -10.17 -1.44 0.86
N ASP A 30 -11.31 -2.08 0.64
CA ASP A 30 -12.49 -1.42 0.07
C ASP A 30 -13.00 -0.28 0.97
N TYR A 31 -12.94 -0.46 2.30
CA TYR A 31 -13.23 0.60 3.25
C TYR A 31 -12.31 1.81 3.07
N LEU A 32 -11.01 1.60 2.89
CA LEU A 32 -10.03 2.69 2.76
C LEU A 32 -10.03 3.32 1.36
N THR A 33 -10.40 2.57 0.32
CA THR A 33 -10.30 3.00 -1.08
C THR A 33 -11.62 3.44 -1.69
N ASN A 34 -12.67 3.62 -0.89
CA ASN A 34 -14.01 3.93 -1.39
C ASN A 34 -14.50 2.89 -2.43
N CYS A 35 -14.17 1.61 -2.18
CA CYS A 35 -14.46 0.49 -3.06
C CYS A 35 -13.87 0.64 -4.48
N ALA A 36 -12.75 1.35 -4.64
CA ALA A 36 -12.03 1.38 -5.90
C ALA A 36 -11.67 -0.06 -6.34
N LYS A 37 -11.93 -0.38 -7.61
CA LYS A 37 -11.73 -1.71 -8.18
C LYS A 37 -10.28 -1.91 -8.58
N ALA A 38 -9.38 -1.77 -7.61
CA ALA A 38 -7.96 -1.92 -7.80
C ALA A 38 -7.32 -2.81 -6.75
N HIS A 39 -6.22 -3.46 -7.12
CA HIS A 39 -5.46 -4.37 -6.27
C HIS A 39 -4.13 -3.78 -5.83
N GLY A 40 -3.76 -3.99 -4.56
CA GLY A 40 -2.49 -3.50 -4.03
C GLY A 40 -2.40 -3.47 -2.51
N HIS A 41 -1.51 -2.63 -2.00
CA HIS A 41 -1.26 -2.47 -0.57
C HIS A 41 -1.54 -1.04 -0.13
N ILE A 42 -2.11 -0.87 1.06
CA ILE A 42 -2.41 0.46 1.61
C ILE A 42 -1.52 0.69 2.83
N PHE A 43 -0.91 1.86 2.86
CA PHE A 43 -0.08 2.33 3.96
C PHE A 43 -0.68 3.63 4.50
N LYS A 44 -1.16 3.61 5.74
CA LYS A 44 -1.68 4.78 6.45
C LYS A 44 -0.79 5.05 7.64
N LYS A 45 0.09 6.04 7.53
CA LYS A 45 0.86 6.57 8.67
C LYS A 45 0.01 7.53 9.48
N ARG A 46 0.28 7.65 10.79
CA ARG A 46 -0.41 8.61 11.64
C ARG A 46 -0.13 10.03 11.14
N ASP A 47 -1.17 10.86 11.12
CA ASP A 47 -1.13 12.27 10.74
C ASP A 47 -0.74 12.54 9.26
N GLU A 48 -0.65 11.48 8.43
CA GLU A 48 -0.31 11.57 7.00
C GLU A 48 -1.39 10.95 6.10
N PRO A 49 -1.62 11.44 4.87
CA PRO A 49 -2.53 10.79 3.92
C PRO A 49 -2.15 9.32 3.65
N ALA A 50 -3.15 8.43 3.52
CA ALA A 50 -2.90 7.06 3.11
C ALA A 50 -2.39 6.98 1.66
N VAL A 51 -1.48 6.03 1.42
CA VAL A 51 -0.92 5.72 0.11
C VAL A 51 -1.40 4.36 -0.35
N PHE A 52 -1.87 4.28 -1.59
CA PHE A 52 -2.26 3.04 -2.25
C PHE A 52 -1.18 2.65 -3.26
N VAL A 53 -0.41 1.60 -2.94
CA VAL A 53 0.65 1.07 -3.79
C VAL A 53 0.10 -0.08 -4.63
N VAL A 54 0.10 0.09 -5.95
CA VAL A 54 -0.53 -0.83 -6.90
C VAL A 54 0.43 -1.27 -8.01
N SER A 55 -0.01 -2.21 -8.86
CA SER A 55 0.70 -2.50 -10.10
C SER A 55 0.48 -1.37 -11.13
N GLY A 56 1.34 -1.25 -12.15
CA GLY A 56 1.19 -0.22 -13.18
C GLY A 56 -0.14 -0.29 -13.95
N MET A 57 -0.76 -1.48 -14.04
CA MET A 57 -2.03 -1.68 -14.74
C MET A 57 -3.25 -1.16 -13.96
N GLU A 58 -3.08 -0.95 -12.65
CA GLU A 58 -4.18 -0.66 -11.72
C GLU A 58 -4.33 0.85 -11.43
N VAL A 59 -3.42 1.68 -11.97
CA VAL A 59 -3.29 3.10 -11.59
C VAL A 59 -4.58 3.89 -11.80
N ASP A 60 -5.23 3.72 -12.96
CA ASP A 60 -6.45 4.46 -13.30
C ASP A 60 -7.65 4.08 -12.41
N GLU A 61 -7.78 2.79 -12.08
CA GLU A 61 -8.82 2.33 -11.16
C GLU A 61 -8.50 2.74 -9.71
N ALA A 62 -7.23 2.67 -9.30
CA ALA A 62 -6.78 3.08 -7.98
C ALA A 62 -6.96 4.58 -7.75
N ALA A 63 -6.81 5.41 -8.77
CA ALA A 63 -7.00 6.86 -8.67
C ALA A 63 -8.43 7.24 -8.24
N LYS A 64 -9.43 6.39 -8.54
CA LYS A 64 -10.83 6.58 -8.11
C LYS A 64 -11.02 6.43 -6.60
N SER A 65 -10.01 5.95 -5.88
CA SER A 65 -10.04 5.81 -4.42
C SER A 65 -9.96 7.14 -3.66
N GLY A 66 -9.44 8.19 -4.31
CA GLY A 66 -9.10 9.45 -3.64
C GLY A 66 -7.84 9.39 -2.78
N LEU A 67 -7.11 8.26 -2.77
CA LEU A 67 -5.82 8.14 -2.11
C LEU A 67 -4.68 8.55 -3.04
N ARG A 68 -3.52 8.87 -2.45
CA ARG A 68 -2.28 9.00 -3.23
C ARG A 68 -1.92 7.64 -3.81
N VAL A 69 -1.85 7.53 -5.13
CA VAL A 69 -1.47 6.29 -5.82
C VAL A 69 0.03 6.29 -6.09
N MET A 70 0.69 5.19 -5.77
CA MET A 70 2.07 4.90 -6.15
C MET A 70 2.12 3.50 -6.76
N THR A 71 3.20 3.19 -7.47
CA THR A 71 3.38 1.90 -8.12
C THR A 71 4.59 1.17 -7.57
N HIS A 72 4.68 -0.14 -7.78
CA HIS A 72 5.89 -0.89 -7.44
C HIS A 72 7.17 -0.36 -8.11
N HIS A 73 7.04 0.35 -9.24
CA HIS A 73 8.16 1.00 -9.92
C HIS A 73 8.79 2.11 -9.07
N ASP A 74 7.99 2.87 -8.32
CA ASP A 74 8.48 3.92 -7.41
C ASP A 74 9.35 3.35 -6.26
N PHE A 75 9.27 2.04 -6.06
CA PHE A 75 9.99 1.29 -5.03
C PHE A 75 11.03 0.33 -5.60
N GLU A 76 11.52 0.61 -6.82
CA GLU A 76 12.64 -0.11 -7.46
C GLU A 76 12.36 -1.59 -7.75
N PHE A 77 11.09 -1.96 -7.97
CA PHE A 77 10.73 -3.36 -8.19
C PHE A 77 11.49 -4.00 -9.34
N ALA A 78 11.75 -3.28 -10.44
CA ALA A 78 12.49 -3.80 -11.59
C ALA A 78 13.94 -4.17 -11.22
N GLN A 79 14.62 -3.31 -10.45
CA GLN A 79 15.98 -3.55 -9.99
C GLN A 79 16.03 -4.74 -9.02
N LEU A 80 15.07 -4.81 -8.08
CA LEU A 80 14.96 -5.91 -7.15
C LEU A 80 14.65 -7.24 -7.85
N TYR A 81 13.79 -7.23 -8.87
CA TYR A 81 13.47 -8.41 -9.65
C TYR A 81 14.67 -8.93 -10.44
N ASN A 82 15.47 -8.04 -11.04
CA ASN A 82 16.72 -8.42 -11.71
C ASN A 82 17.74 -9.05 -10.75
N GLN A 83 17.73 -8.67 -9.47
CA GLN A 83 18.68 -9.17 -8.47
C GLN A 83 18.21 -10.43 -7.75
N PHE A 84 16.90 -10.55 -7.49
CA PHE A 84 16.31 -11.55 -6.60
C PHE A 84 15.12 -12.30 -7.22
N GLY A 85 14.91 -12.22 -8.54
CA GLY A 85 13.76 -12.84 -9.21
C GLY A 85 13.67 -14.36 -9.04
N ASP A 86 14.80 -15.03 -8.79
CA ASP A 86 14.90 -16.45 -8.47
C ASP A 86 14.63 -16.78 -6.98
N GLN A 87 14.57 -15.75 -6.13
CA GLN A 87 14.39 -15.84 -4.68
C GLN A 87 13.13 -15.05 -4.26
N PRO A 88 11.92 -15.58 -4.50
CA PRO A 88 10.67 -14.83 -4.35
C PRO A 88 10.45 -14.26 -2.95
N MET A 89 10.88 -14.97 -1.90
CA MET A 89 10.79 -14.48 -0.52
C MET A 89 11.75 -13.31 -0.26
N ARG A 90 12.93 -13.34 -0.88
CA ARG A 90 13.91 -12.25 -0.76
C ARG A 90 13.47 -11.02 -1.54
N LEU A 91 12.99 -11.21 -2.77
CA LEU A 91 12.37 -10.16 -3.57
C LEU A 91 11.25 -9.46 -2.80
N ARG A 92 10.30 -10.22 -2.25
CA ARG A 92 9.19 -9.67 -1.45
C ARG A 92 9.71 -8.92 -0.22
N ARG A 93 10.66 -9.48 0.53
CA ARG A 93 11.26 -8.81 1.69
C ARG A 93 11.85 -7.45 1.32
N GLU A 94 12.71 -7.39 0.30
CA GLU A 94 13.37 -6.14 -0.10
C GLU A 94 12.37 -5.10 -0.61
N LEU A 95 11.37 -5.54 -1.37
CA LEU A 95 10.30 -4.67 -1.85
C LEU A 95 9.51 -4.04 -0.69
N PHE A 96 9.15 -4.84 0.32
CA PHE A 96 8.48 -4.32 1.52
C PHE A 96 9.37 -3.38 2.34
N LEU A 97 10.66 -3.66 2.44
CA LEU A 97 11.60 -2.73 3.07
C LEU A 97 11.67 -1.40 2.32
N ASN A 98 11.62 -1.43 0.98
CA ASN A 98 11.57 -0.22 0.17
C ASN A 98 10.29 0.58 0.40
N TYR A 99 9.12 -0.07 0.53
CA TYR A 99 7.88 0.61 0.92
C TYR A 99 8.06 1.35 2.24
N LEU A 100 8.54 0.65 3.28
CA LEU A 100 8.66 1.23 4.62
C LEU A 100 9.71 2.35 4.74
N ARG A 101 10.71 2.37 3.86
CA ARG A 101 11.78 3.39 3.85
C ARG A 101 11.41 4.65 3.09
N LYS A 102 10.59 4.53 2.03
CA LYS A 102 10.30 5.61 1.07
C LYS A 102 8.93 6.26 1.27
N LEU A 103 8.01 5.54 1.90
CA LEU A 103 6.80 6.13 2.47
C LEU A 103 7.16 6.78 3.78
#